data_AF-A0A537WMR9-F1
#
_entry.id   AF-A0A537WMR9-F1
#
_cell.length_a   1.000
_cell.length_b   1.000
_cell.length_c   1.000
_cell.angle_alpha   90.00
_cell.angle_beta   90.00
_cell.angle_gamma   90.00
#
_symmetry.space_group_name_H-M   'P 1'
#
loop_
_entity.id
_entity.type
_entity.pdbx_description
1 polymer ?
#
loop_
_entity_poly.entity_id
_entity_poly.type
_entity_poly.pdbx_seq_one_letter_code
_entity_poly.pdbx_strand_id
1 'polypeptide(L)'
;MKLLDLLIGRKLANREGESEKITAIEGVPAMGLDGLASSAYGPEAALTILAPLGLMGLAYMGPVMLAVLVLLAILYISYWQTIEAYPTSGGSYTVAHENLGANAGL
;
A
#
# COMPACT_ATOMS: atom_id res chain seq x y z
N MET A 1 31.81 -4.19 16.51
CA MET A 1 30.66 -3.85 15.65
C MET A 1 30.61 -2.34 15.59
N LYS A 2 30.69 -1.71 14.41
CA LYS A 2 30.71 -0.24 14.35
C LYS A 2 29.30 0.26 14.71
N LEU A 3 29.20 1.35 15.49
CA LEU A 3 27.92 1.92 15.92
C LEU A 3 26.97 2.21 14.74
N LEU A 4 27.56 2.52 13.58
CA LEU A 4 26.86 2.72 12.31
C LEU A 4 26.16 1.44 11.80
N ASP A 5 26.73 0.25 12.02
CA ASP A 5 26.13 -1.01 11.58
C ASP A 5 24.90 -1.39 12.43
N LEU A 6 24.82 -0.86 13.67
CA LEU A 6 23.67 -1.04 14.56
C LEU A 6 22.52 -0.09 14.17
N LEU A 7 22.83 1.11 13.67
CA LEU A 7 21.85 2.12 13.27
C LEU A 7 21.33 1.95 11.84
N ILE A 8 22.19 1.55 10.90
CA ILE A 8 21.89 1.51 9.46
C ILE A 8 21.70 0.05 8.96
N GLY A 9 22.19 -0.92 9.73
CA GLY A 9 22.20 -2.32 9.32
C GLY A 9 23.49 -2.72 8.61
N ARG A 10 23.69 -4.04 8.48
CA ARG A 10 24.89 -4.64 7.89
C ARG A 10 24.80 -4.57 6.37
N LYS A 11 25.92 -4.31 5.69
CA LYS A 11 25.97 -4.45 4.22
C LYS A 11 25.77 -5.91 3.83
N LEU A 12 24.66 -6.21 3.16
CA LEU A 12 24.36 -7.55 2.65
C LEU A 12 25.20 -7.82 1.39
N ALA A 13 25.85 -8.98 1.35
CA ALA A 13 26.49 -9.43 0.13
C ALA A 13 25.41 -9.83 -0.89
N ASN A 14 25.66 -9.62 -2.19
CA ASN A 14 24.68 -9.89 -3.26
C ASN A 14 24.15 -11.34 -3.29
N ARG A 15 24.85 -12.27 -2.63
CA ARG A 15 24.45 -13.69 -2.50
C ARG A 15 23.51 -13.96 -1.32
N GLU A 16 23.43 -13.05 -0.36
CA GLU A 16 22.58 -13.18 0.85
C GLU A 16 21.20 -12.53 0.66
N GLY A 17 21.03 -11.69 -0.36
CA GLY A 17 19.80 -10.95 -0.61
C GLY A 17 18.58 -11.80 -1.01
N GLU A 18 18.78 -12.98 -1.61
CA GLU A 18 17.66 -13.88 -1.95
C GLU A 18 17.07 -14.62 -0.74
N SER A 19 17.83 -14.72 0.36
CA SER A 19 17.41 -15.44 1.57
C SER A 19 16.86 -14.50 2.66
N GLU A 20 17.21 -13.23 2.61
CA GLU A 20 16.69 -12.20 3.51
C GLU A 20 15.27 -11.78 3.08
N LYS A 21 14.28 -12.20 3.85
CA LYS A 21 12.89 -11.81 3.68
C LYS A 21 12.55 -10.73 4.70
N ILE A 22 11.93 -9.66 4.22
CA ILE A 22 11.39 -8.60 5.07
C ILE A 22 10.45 -9.23 6.10
N THR A 23 10.75 -9.01 7.36
CA THR A 23 9.90 -9.48 8.46
C THR A 23 8.66 -8.59 8.58
N ALA A 24 7.61 -9.06 9.27
CA ALA A 24 6.40 -8.24 9.47
C ALA A 24 6.70 -6.85 10.09
N ILE A 25 7.71 -6.77 10.97
CA ILE A 25 8.11 -5.52 11.64
C ILE A 25 8.72 -4.54 10.65
N GLU A 26 9.49 -5.01 9.68
CA GLU A 26 10.11 -4.18 8.64
C GLU A 26 9.14 -3.89 7.49
N GLY A 27 8.20 -4.81 7.23
CA GLY A 27 7.18 -4.68 6.19
C GLY A 27 6.12 -3.63 6.54
N VAL A 28 5.74 -3.51 7.81
CA VAL A 28 4.77 -2.50 8.27
C VAL A 28 5.21 -1.06 7.94
N PRO A 29 6.40 -0.58 8.28
CA PRO A 29 6.84 0.75 7.86
C PRO A 29 7.07 0.80 6.35
N ALA A 30 7.66 -0.22 5.73
CA ALA A 30 7.93 -0.21 4.29
C ALA A 30 6.65 -0.03 3.45
N MET A 31 5.57 -0.75 3.79
CA MET A 31 4.27 -0.67 3.10
C MET A 31 3.38 0.43 3.67
N GLY A 32 3.44 0.66 4.98
CA GLY A 32 2.61 1.66 5.68
C GLY A 32 2.97 3.09 5.31
N LEU A 33 4.22 3.36 4.92
CA LEU A 33 4.63 4.68 4.42
C LEU A 33 3.83 5.13 3.19
N ASP A 34 3.46 4.20 2.30
CA ASP A 34 2.63 4.51 1.13
C ASP A 34 1.23 5.00 1.53
N GLY A 35 0.61 4.29 2.47
CA GLY A 35 -0.68 4.69 3.05
C GLY A 35 -0.61 6.02 3.82
N LEU A 36 0.46 6.24 4.59
CA LEU A 36 0.67 7.50 5.31
C LEU A 36 0.82 8.68 4.35
N ALA A 37 1.62 8.53 3.29
CA ALA A 37 1.79 9.56 2.27
C ALA A 37 0.46 9.90 1.58
N SER A 38 -0.35 8.88 1.25
CA SER A 38 -1.68 9.07 0.67
C SER A 38 -2.62 9.82 1.61
N SER A 39 -2.62 9.50 2.91
CA SER A 39 -3.47 10.21 3.89
C SER A 39 -3.04 11.66 4.12
N ALA A 40 -1.75 11.97 3.96
CA ALA A 40 -1.22 13.32 4.12
C ALA A 40 -1.57 14.23 2.95
N TYR A 41 -1.51 13.72 1.71
CA TYR A 41 -1.74 14.52 0.50
C TYR A 41 -3.18 14.43 -0.04
N GLY A 42 -3.84 13.30 0.17
CA GLY A 42 -5.16 13.00 -0.39
C GLY A 42 -6.24 14.05 -0.09
N PRO A 43 -6.39 14.52 1.17
CA PRO A 43 -7.39 15.53 1.49
C PRO A 43 -7.19 16.87 0.77
N GLU A 44 -5.93 17.32 0.64
CA GLU A 44 -5.60 18.56 -0.07
C GLU A 44 -5.84 18.41 -1.58
N ALA A 45 -5.49 17.27 -2.16
CA ALA A 45 -5.77 16.96 -3.56
C ALA A 45 -7.27 16.96 -3.86
N ALA A 46 -8.08 16.37 -2.97
CA ALA A 46 -9.54 16.37 -3.10
C ALA A 46 -10.13 17.80 -3.04
N LEU A 47 -9.65 18.63 -2.10
CA LEU A 47 -10.08 20.03 -2.01
C LEU A 47 -9.67 20.84 -3.24
N THR A 48 -8.48 20.58 -3.80
CA THR A 48 -8.02 21.22 -5.04
C THR A 48 -8.96 20.91 -6.20
N ILE A 49 -9.42 19.67 -6.33
CA ILE A 49 -10.41 19.25 -7.34
C ILE A 49 -11.78 19.93 -7.10
N LEU A 50 -12.17 20.10 -5.85
CA LEU A 50 -13.44 20.74 -5.47
C LEU A 50 -13.38 22.28 -5.51
N ALA A 51 -12.20 22.88 -5.64
CA ALA A 51 -12.01 24.33 -5.62
C ALA A 51 -12.93 25.13 -6.57
N PRO A 52 -13.25 24.67 -7.80
CA PRO A 52 -14.18 25.37 -8.69
C PRO A 52 -15.60 25.53 -8.14
N LEU A 53 -16.02 24.69 -7.18
CA LEU A 53 -17.32 24.76 -6.51
C LEU A 53 -17.33 25.77 -5.35
N GLY A 54 -16.18 26.36 -5.02
CA GLY A 54 -16.04 27.31 -3.91
C GLY A 54 -16.51 26.71 -2.58
N LEU A 55 -17.26 27.49 -1.79
CA LEU A 55 -17.76 27.07 -0.48
C LEU A 55 -18.72 25.87 -0.53
N MET A 56 -19.44 25.67 -1.64
CA MET A 56 -20.30 24.49 -1.79
C MET A 56 -19.49 23.19 -1.91
N GLY A 57 -18.24 23.27 -2.40
CA GLY A 57 -17.34 22.12 -2.47
C GLY A 57 -17.03 21.50 -1.11
N LEU A 58 -16.96 22.31 -0.05
CA LEU A 58 -16.64 21.84 1.30
C LEU A 58 -17.68 20.86 1.85
N ALA A 59 -18.96 21.00 1.47
CA ALA A 59 -20.02 20.09 1.88
C ALA A 59 -19.82 18.66 1.32
N TYR A 60 -19.13 18.52 0.18
CA TYR A 60 -18.84 17.23 -0.44
C TYR A 60 -17.61 16.53 0.14
N MET A 61 -16.76 17.25 0.87
CA MET A 61 -15.52 16.69 1.43
C MET A 61 -15.80 15.54 2.42
N GLY A 62 -16.76 15.71 3.32
CA GLY A 62 -17.15 14.68 4.29
C GLY A 62 -17.64 13.39 3.61
N PRO A 63 -18.64 13.45 2.71
CA PRO A 63 -19.09 12.31 1.93
C PRO A 63 -18.00 11.61 1.11
N VAL A 64 -17.11 12.39 0.46
CA VAL A 64 -15.99 11.83 -0.31
C VAL A 64 -15.04 11.06 0.59
N MET A 65 -14.65 11.64 1.73
CA MET A 65 -13.78 10.96 2.69
C MET A 65 -14.42 9.68 3.23
N LEU A 66 -15.74 9.70 3.51
CA LEU A 66 -16.46 8.51 3.94
C LEU A 66 -16.43 7.43 2.85
N ALA A 67 -16.66 7.78 1.58
CA ALA A 67 -16.59 6.84 0.47
C ALA A 67 -15.19 6.21 0.33
N VAL A 68 -14.13 7.00 0.48
CA VAL A 68 -12.75 6.50 0.48
C VAL A 68 -12.49 5.54 1.64
N LEU A 69 -12.94 5.87 2.86
CA LEU A 69 -12.81 4.98 4.02
C LEU A 69 -13.53 3.65 3.83
N VAL A 70 -14.75 3.68 3.26
CA VAL A 70 -15.50 2.45 2.92
C VAL A 70 -14.74 1.63 1.88
N LEU A 71 -14.21 2.26 0.84
CA LEU A 71 -13.42 1.59 -0.19
C LEU A 71 -12.16 0.95 0.41
N LEU A 72 -11.46 1.64 1.31
CA LEU A 72 -10.30 1.09 2.02
C LEU A 72 -10.67 -0.10 2.91
N ALA A 73 -11.82 -0.09 3.57
CA ALA A 73 -12.29 -1.23 4.34
C ALA A 73 -12.56 -2.45 3.46
N ILE A 74 -13.17 -2.25 2.28
CA ILE A 74 -13.37 -3.31 1.29
C ILE A 74 -12.03 -3.87 0.81
N LEU A 75 -11.09 -2.99 0.47
CA LEU A 75 -9.73 -3.37 0.06
C LEU A 75 -9.00 -4.17 1.14
N TYR A 76 -9.12 -3.74 2.40
CA TYR A 76 -8.52 -4.46 3.52
C TYR A 76 -9.06 -5.89 3.63
N ILE A 77 -10.38 -6.06 3.59
CA ILE A 77 -11.00 -7.39 3.63
C ILE A 77 -10.60 -8.22 2.42
N SER A 78 -10.57 -7.62 1.23
CA SER A 78 -10.15 -8.29 0.00
C SER A 78 -8.71 -8.78 0.09
N TYR A 79 -7.78 -7.94 0.57
CA TYR A 79 -6.39 -8.36 0.72
C TYR A 79 -6.20 -9.41 1.81
N TRP A 80 -6.97 -9.35 2.90
CA TRP A 80 -6.95 -10.42 3.88
C TRP A 80 -7.26 -11.78 3.22
N GLN A 81 -8.37 -11.84 2.47
CA GLN A 81 -8.79 -13.06 1.78
C GLN A 81 -7.74 -13.52 0.75
N THR A 82 -7.19 -12.58 -0.02
CA THR A 82 -6.17 -12.89 -1.02
C THR A 82 -4.89 -13.42 -0.40
N ILE A 83 -4.42 -12.85 0.72
CA ILE A 83 -3.21 -13.33 1.40
C ILE A 83 -3.41 -14.75 1.95
N GLU A 84 -4.61 -15.07 2.44
CA GLU A 84 -4.94 -16.42 2.90
C GLU A 84 -5.04 -17.44 1.75
N ALA A 85 -5.62 -17.04 0.62
CA ALA A 85 -5.76 -17.89 -0.56
C ALA A 85 -4.45 -18.07 -1.36
N TYR A 86 -3.57 -17.06 -1.34
CA TYR A 86 -2.33 -16.99 -2.11
C TYR A 86 -1.12 -16.76 -1.18
N PRO A 87 -0.66 -17.80 -0.44
CA PRO A 87 0.46 -17.68 0.49
C PRO A 87 1.82 -17.53 -0.22
N THR A 88 1.88 -17.81 -1.53
CA THR A 88 3.08 -17.68 -2.36
C THR A 88 3.30 -16.25 -2.83
N SER A 89 4.56 -15.81 -2.85
CA SER A 89 4.94 -14.46 -3.27
C SER A 89 4.66 -14.25 -4.77
N GLY A 90 3.93 -13.20 -5.10
CA GLY A 90 3.62 -12.85 -6.49
C GLY A 90 2.54 -11.77 -6.66
N GLY A 91 1.83 -11.43 -5.58
CA GLY A 91 0.96 -10.26 -5.52
C GLY A 91 -0.21 -10.31 -6.50
N SER A 92 -0.68 -9.14 -6.93
CA SER A 92 -1.80 -9.02 -7.86
C SER A 92 -1.53 -9.68 -9.22
N TYR A 93 -0.27 -9.74 -9.67
CA TYR A 93 0.12 -10.44 -10.90
C TYR A 93 -0.26 -11.91 -10.86
N THR A 94 0.15 -12.63 -9.81
CA THR A 94 -0.15 -14.07 -9.66
C THR A 94 -1.64 -14.31 -9.56
N VAL A 95 -2.35 -13.49 -8.79
CA VAL A 95 -3.81 -13.60 -8.66
C VAL A 95 -4.49 -13.38 -10.01
N ALA A 96 -4.10 -12.36 -10.78
CA ALA A 96 -4.70 -12.09 -12.09
C ALA A 96 -4.34 -13.19 -13.11
N HIS A 97 -3.09 -13.63 -13.15
CA HIS A 97 -2.63 -14.68 -14.06
C HIS A 97 -3.37 -16.00 -13.85
N GLU A 98 -3.51 -16.43 -12.59
CA GLU A 98 -4.15 -17.71 -12.25
C GLU A 98 -5.66 -17.70 -12.45
N ASN A 99 -6.35 -16.57 -12.20
CA ASN A 99 -7.80 -16.50 -12.30
C ASN A 99 -8.32 -16.07 -13.67
N LEU A 100 -7.59 -15.20 -14.37
CA LEU A 100 -8.07 -14.52 -15.59
C LEU A 100 -7.23 -14.89 -16.82
N GLY A 101 -6.13 -15.63 -16.64
CA GLY A 101 -5.26 -16.13 -17.70
C GLY A 101 -4.05 -15.23 -17.99
N ALA A 102 -3.20 -15.70 -18.91
CA ALA A 102 -1.86 -15.18 -19.08
C ALA A 102 -1.75 -13.69 -19.44
N ASN A 103 -2.77 -13.13 -20.08
CA ASN A 103 -2.76 -11.73 -20.54
C ASN A 103 -3.34 -10.74 -19.52
N ALA A 104 -3.90 -11.21 -18.40
CA ALA A 104 -4.60 -10.37 -17.44
C ALA A 104 -3.71 -9.81 -16.32
N GLY A 105 -2.47 -10.31 -16.20
CA GLY A 105 -1.53 -9.86 -15.17
C GLY A 105 -0.54 -8.77 -15.61
N LEU A 106 -0.48 -8.44 -16.90
CA LEU A 106 0.51 -7.53 -17.49
C LEU A 106 0.16 -6.05 -17.31
#